data_AF-A0A6F8U6V4-F1
#
_entry.id   AF-A0A6F8U6V4-F1
#
_cell.length_a   1.000
_cell.length_b   1.000
_cell.length_c   1.000
_cell.angle_alpha   90.00
_cell.angle_beta   90.00
_cell.angle_gamma   90.00
#
_symmetry.space_group_name_H-M   'P 1'
#
loop_
_entity.id
_entity.type
_entity.pdbx_description
1 polymer ?
#
loop_
_entity_poly.entity_id
_entity_poly.type
_entity_poly.pdbx_seq_one_letter_code
_entity_poly.pdbx_strand_id
1 'polypeptide(L)'
;MMPFANMLNDQQIADVAAYYSAMPITPGQGGDDVDEALLARGEQLAERGDWDAYIVSCKSCHGPNGTGVGEVFPGIAGQHAGYISNQLHAWQNDQRHNDPQSLMGAIAKRMSDEDIQAVSAWYATQDVNAQVGSEEGEVAQ
;
A
#
# COMPACT_ATOMS: atom_id res chain seq x y z
N MET A 1 8.37 -9.89 -13.23
CA MET A 1 7.08 -9.99 -13.96
C MET A 1 7.17 -9.62 -15.45
N MET A 2 8.24 -8.97 -15.93
CA MET A 2 8.33 -8.48 -17.32
C MET A 2 8.02 -9.49 -18.44
N PRO A 3 8.46 -10.77 -18.40
CA PRO A 3 8.22 -11.69 -19.49
C PRO A 3 6.73 -11.89 -19.80
N PHE A 4 5.88 -12.01 -18.77
CA PHE A 4 4.43 -12.21 -18.95
C PHE A 4 3.70 -10.90 -19.24
N ALA A 5 4.09 -9.80 -18.59
CA ALA A 5 3.48 -8.50 -18.83
C ALA A 5 3.64 -8.04 -20.29
N ASN A 6 4.80 -8.29 -20.90
CA ASN A 6 5.08 -7.92 -22.30
C ASN A 6 4.33 -8.78 -23.34
N MET A 7 3.68 -9.88 -22.93
CA MET A 7 2.89 -10.73 -23.83
C MET A 7 1.45 -10.22 -24.00
N LEU A 8 1.00 -9.29 -23.14
CA LEU A 8 -0.36 -8.77 -23.16
C LEU A 8 -0.46 -7.54 -24.07
N ASN A 9 -1.56 -7.45 -24.81
CA ASN A 9 -1.96 -6.20 -25.47
C ASN A 9 -2.84 -5.34 -24.54
N ASP A 10 -3.14 -4.10 -24.95
CA ASP A 10 -3.89 -3.13 -24.14
C ASP A 10 -5.26 -3.65 -23.68
N GLN A 11 -5.99 -4.35 -24.55
CA GLN A 11 -7.28 -4.94 -24.19
C GLN A 11 -7.11 -6.05 -23.16
N GLN A 12 -6.12 -6.92 -23.33
CA GLN A 12 -5.84 -8.01 -22.38
C GLN A 12 -5.40 -7.45 -21.02
N ILE A 13 -4.66 -6.34 -20.97
CA ILE A 13 -4.32 -5.64 -19.73
C ILE A 13 -5.59 -5.16 -19.04
N ALA A 14 -6.51 -4.53 -19.77
CA ALA A 14 -7.79 -4.08 -19.23
C ALA A 14 -8.63 -5.26 -18.72
N ASP A 15 -8.69 -6.37 -19.46
CA ASP A 15 -9.47 -7.56 -19.11
C ASP A 15 -8.95 -8.22 -17.83
N VAL A 16 -7.62 -8.37 -17.69
CA VAL A 16 -7.05 -8.95 -16.46
C VAL A 16 -7.21 -8.00 -15.27
N ALA A 17 -7.10 -6.68 -15.47
CA ALA A 17 -7.34 -5.70 -14.42
C ALA A 17 -8.79 -5.78 -13.90
N ALA A 18 -9.76 -5.85 -14.82
CA ALA A 18 -11.17 -6.04 -14.48
C ALA A 18 -11.39 -7.36 -13.72
N TYR A 19 -10.78 -8.46 -14.19
CA TYR A 19 -10.86 -9.76 -13.53
C TYR A 19 -10.34 -9.72 -12.08
N TYR A 20 -9.14 -9.19 -11.85
CA TYR A 20 -8.54 -9.12 -10.50
C TYR A 20 -9.34 -8.18 -9.57
N SER A 21 -9.92 -7.10 -10.10
CA SER A 21 -10.76 -6.19 -9.31
C SER A 21 -12.06 -6.81 -8.79
N ALA A 22 -12.58 -7.83 -9.47
CA ALA A 22 -13.82 -8.51 -9.09
C ALA A 22 -13.60 -9.70 -8.15
N MET A 23 -12.34 -10.05 -7.84
CA MET A 23 -12.06 -11.18 -6.96
C MET A 23 -12.25 -10.82 -5.48
N PRO A 24 -12.60 -11.79 -4.63
CA PRO A 24 -12.61 -11.59 -3.19
C PRO A 24 -11.24 -11.13 -2.68
N ILE A 25 -11.24 -10.18 -1.76
CA ILE A 25 -10.03 -9.70 -1.11
C ILE A 25 -9.43 -10.82 -0.27
N THR A 26 -8.17 -11.13 -0.52
CA THR A 26 -7.40 -12.07 0.30
C THR A 26 -6.65 -11.26 1.36
N PRO A 27 -6.77 -11.61 2.66
CA PRO A 27 -6.02 -10.92 3.71
C PRO A 27 -4.52 -11.00 3.50
N GLY A 28 -3.83 -9.92 3.85
CA GLY A 28 -2.37 -9.84 3.86
C GLY A 28 -1.76 -10.87 4.79
N GLN A 29 -0.45 -11.07 4.64
CA GLN A 29 0.33 -11.96 5.50
C GLN A 29 1.66 -11.29 5.86
N GLY A 30 2.25 -11.72 6.98
CA GLY A 30 3.56 -11.27 7.43
C GLY A 30 3.53 -10.07 8.38
N GLY A 31 2.38 -9.80 9.01
CA GLY A 31 2.22 -8.79 10.06
C GLY A 31 1.77 -9.32 11.41
N ASP A 32 1.54 -10.64 11.55
CA ASP A 32 0.90 -11.23 12.74
C ASP A 32 1.86 -11.51 13.91
N ASP A 33 3.15 -11.67 13.62
CA ASP A 33 4.20 -12.08 14.60
C ASP A 33 5.29 -11.01 14.78
N VAL A 34 4.92 -9.74 14.79
CA VAL A 34 5.87 -8.62 15.00
C VAL A 34 5.72 -7.99 16.39
N ASP A 35 6.79 -7.32 16.85
CA ASP A 35 6.81 -6.60 18.12
C ASP A 35 5.77 -5.46 18.13
N GLU A 36 5.13 -5.24 19.27
CA GLU A 36 4.13 -4.18 19.48
C GLU A 36 4.71 -2.79 19.21
N ALA A 37 5.97 -2.53 19.57
CA ALA A 37 6.64 -1.28 19.29
C ALA A 37 6.82 -1.05 17.79
N LEU A 38 7.10 -2.12 17.03
CA LEU A 38 7.22 -2.05 15.58
C LEU A 38 5.86 -1.73 14.93
N LEU A 39 4.78 -2.36 15.41
CA LEU A 39 3.42 -2.04 14.95
C LEU A 39 3.03 -0.61 15.28
N ALA A 40 3.34 -0.13 16.50
CA ALA A 40 3.07 1.24 16.91
C ALA A 40 3.84 2.26 16.05
N ARG A 41 5.09 1.95 15.67
CA ARG A 41 5.85 2.76 14.71
C ARG A 41 5.18 2.76 13.32
N GLY A 42 4.71 1.61 12.86
CA GLY A 42 4.00 1.48 11.59
C GLY A 42 2.72 2.29 11.56
N GLU A 43 1.91 2.21 12.63
CA GLU A 43 0.70 3.00 12.81
C GLU A 43 1.01 4.50 12.82
N GLN A 44 2.03 4.93 13.57
CA GLN A 44 2.43 6.33 13.61
C GLN A 44 2.72 6.86 12.20
N LEU A 45 3.55 6.16 11.43
CA LEU A 45 3.92 6.56 10.07
C LEU A 45 2.71 6.55 9.12
N ALA A 46 1.85 5.54 9.22
CA ALA A 46 0.66 5.42 8.40
C ALA A 46 -0.34 6.57 8.64
N GLU A 47 -0.63 6.84 9.92
CA GLU A 47 -1.70 7.73 10.35
C GLU A 47 -1.28 9.19 10.46
N ARG A 48 -0.03 9.45 10.85
CA ARG A 48 0.46 10.79 11.23
C ARG A 48 1.72 11.19 10.49
N GLY A 49 2.47 10.21 9.99
CA GLY A 49 3.81 10.43 9.43
C GLY A 49 4.83 10.72 10.53
N ASP A 50 5.99 11.19 10.10
CA ASP A 50 7.10 11.64 10.94
C ASP A 50 7.67 12.91 10.34
N TRP A 51 7.21 14.06 10.83
CA TRP A 51 7.59 15.37 10.30
C TRP A 51 9.06 15.73 10.58
N ASP A 52 9.65 15.17 11.64
CA ASP A 52 11.07 15.37 11.95
C ASP A 52 11.96 14.67 10.90
N ALA A 53 11.49 13.51 10.40
CA ALA A 53 12.11 12.80 9.27
C ALA A 53 11.59 13.26 7.88
N TYR A 54 10.70 14.25 7.82
CA TYR A 54 10.00 14.69 6.59
C TYR A 54 9.24 13.57 5.88
N ILE A 55 8.70 12.60 6.63
CA ILE A 55 7.83 11.53 6.13
C ILE A 55 6.38 11.97 6.33
N VAL A 56 5.65 12.18 5.24
CA VAL A 56 4.21 12.48 5.30
C VAL A 56 3.41 11.23 5.64
N SER A 57 2.24 11.39 6.28
CA SER A 57 1.36 10.25 6.60
C SER A 57 0.95 9.50 5.33
N CYS A 58 1.07 8.17 5.34
CA CYS A 58 0.71 7.33 4.19
C CYS A 58 -0.76 7.52 3.76
N LYS A 59 -1.68 7.65 4.74
CA LYS A 59 -3.11 7.85 4.48
C LYS A 59 -3.47 9.13 3.74
N SER A 60 -2.59 10.14 3.77
CA SER A 60 -2.85 11.42 3.08
C SER A 60 -2.94 11.27 1.56
N CYS A 61 -2.30 10.22 1.02
CA CYS A 61 -2.35 9.87 -0.39
C CYS A 61 -3.13 8.56 -0.62
N HIS A 62 -2.94 7.55 0.25
CA HIS A 62 -3.55 6.23 0.08
C HIS A 62 -4.97 6.10 0.66
N GLY A 63 -5.56 7.21 1.13
CA GLY A 63 -6.90 7.25 1.71
C GLY A 63 -6.93 6.89 3.20
N PRO A 64 -8.01 7.25 3.92
CA PRO A 64 -8.10 7.14 5.38
C PRO A 64 -7.79 5.76 5.96
N ASN A 65 -8.11 4.69 5.23
CA ASN A 65 -7.89 3.30 5.63
C ASN A 65 -6.89 2.58 4.71
N GLY A 66 -6.11 3.30 3.90
CA GLY A 66 -5.22 2.69 2.92
C GLY A 66 -5.93 1.93 1.80
N THR A 67 -7.19 2.24 1.50
CA THR A 67 -7.99 1.59 0.46
C THR A 67 -7.71 2.12 -0.96
N GLY A 68 -6.94 3.20 -1.06
CA GLY A 68 -6.62 3.87 -2.32
C GLY A 68 -7.58 5.00 -2.67
N VAL A 69 -7.17 5.86 -3.60
CA VAL A 69 -7.95 7.00 -4.09
C VAL A 69 -7.80 7.10 -5.61
N GLY A 70 -8.88 6.78 -6.32
CA GLY A 70 -8.91 6.79 -7.78
C GLY A 70 -7.88 5.86 -8.41
N GLU A 71 -7.42 6.20 -9.61
CA GLU A 71 -6.45 5.39 -10.37
C GLU A 71 -4.99 5.62 -9.96
N VAL A 72 -4.71 6.74 -9.29
CA VAL A 72 -3.35 7.21 -9.03
C VAL A 72 -2.78 6.63 -7.74
N PHE A 73 -3.61 6.50 -6.70
CA PHE A 73 -3.17 6.05 -5.39
C PHE A 73 -3.74 4.67 -5.08
N PRO A 74 -2.92 3.60 -5.15
CA PRO A 74 -3.41 2.24 -4.97
C PRO A 74 -3.79 1.96 -3.52
N GLY A 75 -4.69 1.00 -3.32
CA GLY A 75 -4.92 0.38 -2.02
C GLY A 75 -3.70 -0.41 -1.54
N ILE A 76 -3.37 -0.24 -0.27
CA ILE A 76 -2.21 -0.85 0.40
C ILE A 76 -2.58 -1.59 1.69
N ALA A 77 -3.78 -1.37 2.24
CA ALA A 77 -4.32 -2.19 3.32
C ALA A 77 -4.51 -3.64 2.89
N GLY A 78 -4.19 -4.58 3.78
CA GLY A 78 -4.26 -6.02 3.53
C GLY A 78 -3.25 -6.52 2.49
N GLN A 79 -2.29 -5.70 2.06
CA GLN A 79 -1.23 -6.18 1.17
C GLN A 79 -0.14 -6.92 1.96
N HIS A 80 0.47 -7.95 1.37
CA HIS A 80 1.52 -8.72 2.03
C HIS A 80 2.69 -7.83 2.47
N ALA A 81 3.14 -7.97 3.71
CA ALA A 81 4.23 -7.16 4.26
C ALA A 81 5.50 -7.25 3.41
N GLY A 82 5.85 -8.47 2.96
CA GLY A 82 7.00 -8.67 2.07
C GLY A 82 6.86 -7.94 0.73
N TYR A 83 5.65 -7.82 0.18
CA TYR A 83 5.45 -7.06 -1.05
C TYR A 83 5.65 -5.56 -0.83
N ILE A 84 5.05 -4.99 0.23
CA ILE A 84 5.18 -3.57 0.57
C ILE A 84 6.65 -3.21 0.80
N SER A 85 7.35 -4.00 1.62
CA SER A 85 8.77 -3.82 1.93
C SER A 85 9.61 -3.81 0.65
N ASN A 86 9.40 -4.80 -0.23
CA ASN A 86 10.09 -4.87 -1.52
C ASN A 86 9.83 -3.65 -2.42
N GLN A 87 8.60 -3.12 -2.44
CA GLN A 87 8.30 -1.93 -3.25
C GLN A 87 8.99 -0.69 -2.68
N LEU A 88 8.94 -0.50 -1.36
CA LEU A 88 9.59 0.63 -0.69
C LEU A 88 11.10 0.59 -0.88
N HIS A 89 11.74 -0.57 -0.68
CA HIS A 89 13.16 -0.74 -0.97
C HIS A 89 13.50 -0.54 -2.44
N ALA A 90 12.65 -0.96 -3.38
CA ALA A 90 12.87 -0.70 -4.80
C ALA A 90 12.85 0.79 -5.13
N TRP A 91 11.97 1.58 -4.51
CA TRP A 91 12.00 3.04 -4.64
C TRP A 91 13.19 3.69 -3.94
N GLN A 92 13.51 3.24 -2.73
CA GLN A 92 14.65 3.74 -1.94
C GLN A 92 15.97 3.58 -2.70
N ASN A 93 16.13 2.44 -3.39
CA ASN A 93 17.33 2.06 -4.14
C ASN A 93 17.28 2.41 -5.63
N ASP A 94 16.34 3.24 -6.07
CA ASP A 94 16.23 3.66 -7.47
C ASP A 94 16.13 2.46 -8.45
N GLN A 95 15.40 1.41 -8.06
CA GLN A 95 15.06 0.26 -8.90
C GLN A 95 13.62 0.31 -9.43
N ARG A 96 12.76 1.15 -8.82
CA ARG A 96 11.39 1.43 -9.24
C ARG A 96 11.21 2.94 -9.48
N HIS A 97 10.65 3.31 -10.63
CA HIS A 97 10.53 4.72 -11.09
C HIS A 97 9.20 5.04 -11.77
N ASN A 98 8.19 4.19 -11.57
CA ASN A 98 6.88 4.33 -12.21
C ASN A 98 5.91 5.22 -11.40
N ASP A 99 6.41 5.99 -10.45
CA ASP A 99 5.62 6.90 -9.62
C ASP A 99 5.62 8.34 -10.19
N PRO A 100 4.44 8.95 -10.38
CA PRO A 100 4.34 10.33 -10.85
C PRO A 100 5.12 11.28 -9.94
N GLN A 101 5.90 12.20 -10.52
CA GLN A 101 6.66 13.23 -9.79
C GLN A 101 7.60 12.68 -8.69
N SER A 102 7.99 11.40 -8.76
CA SER A 102 8.83 10.74 -7.76
C SER A 102 8.26 10.79 -6.33
N LEU A 103 6.93 10.79 -6.19
CA LEU A 103 6.25 10.87 -4.90
C LEU A 103 6.70 9.76 -3.94
N MET A 104 6.64 8.50 -4.37
CA MET A 104 7.03 7.37 -3.52
C MET A 104 8.55 7.25 -3.41
N GLY A 105 9.29 7.56 -4.48
CA GLY A 105 10.76 7.65 -4.43
C GLY A 105 11.25 8.62 -3.35
N ALA A 106 10.63 9.80 -3.24
CA ALA A 106 10.97 10.81 -2.25
C ALA A 106 10.63 10.36 -0.82
N ILE A 107 9.50 9.67 -0.62
CA ILE A 107 9.11 9.15 0.70
C ILE A 107 10.07 8.02 1.13
N ALA A 108 10.28 7.02 0.27
CA ALA A 108 11.09 5.84 0.58
C ALA A 108 12.54 6.21 0.93
N LYS A 109 13.13 7.21 0.27
CA LYS A 109 14.49 7.71 0.56
C LYS A 109 14.67 8.33 1.95
N ARG A 110 13.57 8.66 2.64
CA ARG A 110 13.58 9.23 4.01
C ARG A 110 13.34 8.18 5.08
N MET A 111 12.91 6.98 4.69
CA MET A 111 12.60 5.89 5.60
C MET A 111 13.86 5.09 5.93
N SER A 112 14.01 4.71 7.20
CA SER A 112 14.94 3.67 7.61
C SER A 112 14.41 2.28 7.26
N ASP A 113 15.25 1.25 7.35
CA ASP A 113 14.82 -0.15 7.18
C ASP A 113 13.76 -0.55 8.23
N GLU A 114 13.90 -0.04 9.45
CA GLU A 114 12.93 -0.25 10.53
C GLU A 114 11.58 0.40 10.20
N ASP A 115 11.57 1.61 9.65
CA ASP A 115 10.34 2.29 9.21
C ASP A 115 9.64 1.49 8.08
N ILE A 116 10.42 1.00 7.11
CA ILE A 116 9.91 0.18 6.00
C ILE A 116 9.29 -1.10 6.54
N GLN A 117 9.99 -1.78 7.46
CA GLN A 117 9.46 -2.99 8.10
C GLN A 117 8.18 -2.70 8.89
N ALA A 118 8.16 -1.58 9.63
CA ALA A 118 7.05 -1.17 10.46
C ALA A 118 5.77 -0.90 9.66
N VAL A 119 5.83 -0.06 8.62
CA VAL A 119 4.64 0.21 7.78
C VAL A 119 4.21 -1.02 7.00
N SER A 120 5.16 -1.87 6.59
CA SER A 120 4.84 -3.11 5.87
C SER A 120 4.05 -4.09 6.73
N ALA A 121 4.49 -4.27 7.98
CA ALA A 121 3.78 -5.11 8.94
C ALA A 121 2.41 -4.54 9.29
N TRP A 122 2.34 -3.23 9.56
CA TRP A 122 1.08 -2.56 9.91
C TRP A 122 0.04 -2.65 8.80
N TYR A 123 0.40 -2.35 7.55
CA TYR A 123 -0.55 -2.42 6.43
C TYR A 123 -1.01 -3.85 6.12
N ALA A 124 -0.18 -4.86 6.39
CA ALA A 124 -0.54 -6.26 6.20
C ALA A 124 -1.64 -6.74 7.15
N THR A 125 -1.78 -6.12 8.33
CA THR A 125 -2.80 -6.47 9.33
C THR A 125 -4.08 -5.64 9.21
N GLN A 126 -4.11 -4.63 8.33
CA GLN A 126 -5.31 -3.82 8.16
C GLN A 126 -6.41 -4.59 7.42
N ASP A 127 -7.60 -4.62 8.00
CA ASP A 127 -8.76 -5.28 7.42
C ASP A 127 -9.41 -4.39 6.35
N VAL A 128 -9.35 -4.86 5.11
CA VAL A 128 -9.97 -4.20 3.96
C VAL A 128 -11.48 -4.46 3.91
N ASN A 129 -11.96 -5.59 4.46
CA ASN A 129 -13.37 -6.00 4.41
C ASN A 129 -14.23 -5.32 5.48
N ALA A 130 -13.67 -5.00 6.65
CA ALA A 130 -14.36 -4.22 7.68
C ALA A 130 -14.83 -2.84 7.18
N GLN A 131 -14.30 -2.36 6.05
CA GLN A 131 -14.48 -1.00 5.56
C GLN A 131 -15.28 -0.90 4.25
N VAL A 132 -15.45 -1.99 3.48
CA VAL A 132 -16.35 -2.00 2.30
C VAL A 132 -17.82 -2.12 2.73
N GLY A 133 -18.09 -2.77 3.87
CA GLY A 133 -19.46 -2.93 4.40
C GLY A 133 -20.08 -1.67 5.02
N SER A 134 -19.32 -0.59 5.21
CA SER A 134 -19.83 0.67 5.77
C SER A 134 -20.31 1.66 4.70
N GLU A 135 -19.87 1.52 3.45
CA GLU A 135 -20.26 2.43 2.35
C GLU A 135 -21.56 2.02 1.65
N GLU A 136 -21.95 0.73 1.68
CA GLU A 136 -23.25 0.27 1.15
C GLU A 136 -24.44 0.70 2.03
N GLY A 137 -24.20 1.21 3.23
CA GLY A 137 -25.23 1.65 4.18
C GLY A 137 -25.68 3.11 4.05
N GLU A 138 -25.00 3.95 3.27
CA GLU A 138 -25.23 5.41 3.26
C GLU A 138 -25.80 5.95 1.93
N VAL A 139 -26.36 5.08 1.09
CA VAL A 139 -27.12 5.48 -0.12
C VAL A 139 -28.59 5.09 0.00
N ALA A 140 -29.21 5.51 1.11
CA ALA A 140 -30.66 5.55 1.22
C ALA A 140 -31.06 6.75 2.08
N GLN A 141 -31.24 7.91 1.42
CA GLN A 141 -32.12 9.02 1.82
C GLN A 141 -32.38 9.92 0.61
#